data_AF-A0A3D2IKF0-F1
#
_entry.id   AF-A0A3D2IKF0-F1
#
_cell.length_a   1.000
_cell.length_b   1.000
_cell.length_c   1.000
_cell.angle_alpha   90.00
_cell.angle_beta   90.00
_cell.angle_gamma   90.00
#
_symmetry.space_group_name_H-M   'P 1'
#
loop_
_entity.id
_entity.type
_entity.pdbx_description
1 polymer ?
#
loop_
_entity_poly.entity_id
_entity_poly.type
_entity_poly.pdbx_seq_one_letter_code
_entity_poly.pdbx_strand_id
1 'polypeptide(L)'
;MIEPCGGCKFHNFPYEARLPVMIDGKYETRTFNCEEDVWDVIRLIIEETKEVNLRDNKNFSVAKSVQSQLPFFACNNVIYDKDCQKDIQRYIYCENFGIQPYPGSYGDQPGRWVQKSFIIKRIINKIKEKATENVRS
;
A
#
# COMPACT_ATOMS: atom_id res chain seq x y z
N MET A 1 -14.50 7.94 -0.44
CA MET A 1 -13.60 8.70 -1.35
C MET A 1 -12.18 8.48 -0.86
N ILE A 2 -11.25 8.06 -1.73
CA ILE A 2 -9.81 8.12 -1.38
C ILE A 2 -9.51 9.60 -1.18
N GLU A 3 -8.92 9.98 -0.05
CA GLU A 3 -8.44 11.35 0.08
C GLU A 3 -7.46 11.58 -1.07
N PRO A 4 -7.74 12.54 -1.98
CA PRO A 4 -6.78 12.86 -3.01
C PRO A 4 -5.45 13.18 -2.33
N CYS A 5 -4.33 12.87 -2.98
CA CYS A 5 -2.96 13.13 -2.48
C CYS A 5 -2.64 14.58 -2.04
N GLY A 6 -3.64 15.48 -1.96
CA GLY A 6 -3.51 16.86 -1.53
C GLY A 6 -2.83 17.76 -2.57
N GLY A 7 -2.64 17.27 -3.81
CA GLY A 7 -1.86 17.95 -4.83
C GLY A 7 -0.35 17.76 -4.67
N CYS A 8 0.09 16.54 -4.31
CA CYS A 8 1.52 16.25 -4.19
C CYS A 8 2.28 16.51 -5.51
N LYS A 9 3.57 16.81 -5.41
CA LYS A 9 4.43 17.15 -6.56
C LYS A 9 4.61 16.02 -7.60
N PHE A 10 4.20 14.80 -7.27
CA PHE A 10 4.27 13.61 -8.13
C PHE A 10 2.92 13.26 -8.77
N HIS A 11 1.90 14.12 -8.61
CA HIS A 11 0.54 13.80 -9.03
C HIS A 11 0.38 13.74 -10.56
N ASN A 12 1.07 14.63 -11.27
CA ASN A 12 0.97 14.76 -12.72
C ASN A 12 2.29 14.35 -13.36
N PHE A 13 2.22 13.50 -14.38
CA PHE A 13 3.34 13.24 -15.27
C PHE A 13 3.47 14.33 -16.34
N PRO A 14 4.69 14.58 -16.86
CA PRO A 14 5.95 14.02 -16.38
C PRO A 14 6.47 14.75 -15.13
N TYR A 15 7.31 14.07 -14.35
CA TYR A 15 8.05 14.70 -13.25
C TYR A 15 9.42 14.05 -13.06
N GLU A 16 10.32 14.72 -12.36
CA GLU A 16 11.60 14.14 -11.96
C GLU A 16 11.62 13.85 -10.47
N ALA A 17 12.18 12.70 -10.11
CA ALA A 17 12.43 12.33 -8.72
C ALA A 17 13.76 11.59 -8.58
N ARG A 18 14.42 11.81 -7.44
CA ARG A 18 15.57 11.03 -7.02
C ARG A 18 15.08 9.68 -6.54
N LEU A 19 15.68 8.61 -7.04
CA LEU A 19 15.33 7.26 -6.62
C LEU A 19 15.72 7.05 -5.14
N PRO A 20 14.92 6.31 -4.37
CA PRO A 20 15.24 5.97 -2.99
C PRO A 20 16.17 4.74 -2.88
N VAL A 21 16.54 4.14 -4.01
CA VAL A 21 17.46 3.01 -4.14
C VAL A 21 18.79 3.45 -4.75
N MET A 22 19.90 2.83 -4.34
CA MET A 22 21.21 3.07 -4.95
C MET A 22 21.46 2.13 -6.13
N ILE A 23 21.83 2.70 -7.26
CA ILE A 23 22.22 1.95 -8.47
C ILE A 23 23.70 2.28 -8.71
N ASP A 24 24.55 1.25 -8.79
CA ASP A 24 26.00 1.39 -8.95
C ASP A 24 26.65 2.35 -7.93
N GLY A 25 26.16 2.31 -6.69
CA GLY A 25 26.67 3.13 -5.58
C GLY A 25 26.26 4.60 -5.61
N LYS A 26 25.33 5.00 -6.49
CA LYS A 26 24.81 6.37 -6.57
C LYS A 26 23.29 6.39 -6.54
N TYR A 27 22.74 7.48 -6.04
CA TYR A 27 21.32 7.76 -6.17
C TYR A 27 21.10 8.55 -7.46
N GLU A 28 20.38 7.96 -8.40
CA GLU A 28 20.05 8.58 -9.67
C GLU A 28 18.76 9.42 -9.57
N THR A 29 18.68 10.48 -10.37
CA THR A 29 17.42 11.16 -10.66
C THR A 29 16.89 10.60 -11.97
N ARG A 30 15.60 10.24 -12.00
CA ARG A 30 14.92 9.77 -13.21
C ARG A 30 13.70 10.62 -13.52
N THR A 31 13.38 10.69 -14.80
CA THR A 31 12.12 11.24 -15.30
C THR A 31 11.07 10.15 -15.32
N PHE A 32 9.93 10.42 -14.70
CA PHE A 32 8.75 9.58 -14.68
C PHE A 32 7.75 10.16 -15.66
N ASN A 33 7.37 9.39 -16.66
CA ASN A 33 6.44 9.77 -17.72
C ASN A 33 5.08 9.09 -17.55
N CYS A 34 5.03 7.97 -16.83
CA CYS A 34 3.81 7.20 -16.62
C CYS A 34 3.81 6.42 -15.30
N GLU A 35 2.68 5.78 -15.00
CA GLU A 35 2.53 4.94 -13.81
C GLU A 35 3.51 3.75 -13.80
N GLU A 36 3.87 3.21 -14.96
CA GLU A 36 4.78 2.07 -15.03
C GLU A 36 6.19 2.42 -14.55
N ASP A 37 6.66 3.65 -14.81
CA ASP A 37 7.96 4.12 -14.31
C ASP A 37 8.00 4.12 -12.77
N VAL A 38 6.86 4.36 -12.13
CA VAL A 38 6.71 4.28 -10.67
C VAL A 38 6.80 2.82 -10.21
N TRP A 39 6.14 1.91 -10.92
CA TRP A 39 6.17 0.48 -10.62
C TRP A 39 7.55 -0.14 -10.83
N ASP A 40 8.33 0.32 -11.81
CA ASP A 40 9.72 -0.06 -12.02
C ASP A 40 10.56 0.23 -10.77
N VAL A 41 10.44 1.41 -10.20
CA VAL A 41 11.18 1.78 -8.98
C VAL A 41 10.71 0.97 -7.78
N ILE A 42 9.41 0.68 -7.68
CA ILE A 42 8.88 -0.22 -6.64
C ILE A 42 9.50 -1.62 -6.75
N ARG A 43 9.65 -2.15 -7.98
CA ARG A 43 10.31 -3.45 -8.20
C ARG A 43 11.77 -3.43 -7.73
N LEU A 44 12.50 -2.35 -7.99
CA LEU A 44 13.87 -2.18 -7.48
C LEU A 44 13.93 -2.20 -5.95
N ILE A 45 13.01 -1.51 -5.27
CA ILE A 45 12.94 -1.50 -3.79
C ILE A 45 12.65 -2.91 -3.25
N ILE A 46 11.78 -3.67 -3.94
CA ILE A 46 11.46 -5.05 -3.57
C ILE A 46 12.69 -5.95 -3.71
N GLU A 47 13.42 -5.83 -4.81
CA GLU A 47 14.64 -6.58 -5.09
C GLU A 47 15.73 -6.27 -4.05
N GLU A 48 16.05 -4.99 -3.84
CA GLU A 48 17.01 -4.54 -2.84
C GLU A 48 16.65 -5.07 -1.43
N THR A 49 15.37 -4.98 -1.04
CA THR A 49 14.93 -5.48 0.27
C THR A 49 15.13 -6.99 0.40
N LYS A 50 14.86 -7.75 -0.66
CA LYS A 50 15.08 -9.21 -0.66
C LYS A 50 16.56 -9.56 -0.60
N GLU A 51 17.39 -8.87 -1.37
CA GLU A 51 18.84 -9.08 -1.37
C GLU A 51 19.46 -8.78 -0.01
N VAL A 52 19.09 -7.66 0.63
CA VAL A 52 19.54 -7.31 1.98
C VAL A 52 19.10 -8.36 3.00
N ASN A 53 17.87 -8.85 2.91
CA ASN A 53 17.41 -9.93 3.79
C ASN A 53 18.23 -11.20 3.64
N LEU A 54 18.56 -11.59 2.41
CA LEU A 54 19.39 -12.76 2.12
C LEU A 54 20.84 -12.58 2.58
N ARG A 55 21.46 -11.44 2.24
CA ARG A 55 22.86 -11.15 2.53
C ARG A 55 23.13 -10.99 4.02
N ASP A 56 22.28 -10.23 4.71
CA ASP A 56 22.51 -9.81 6.09
C ASP A 56 21.73 -10.67 7.10
N ASN A 57 21.12 -11.78 6.62
CA ASN A 57 20.23 -12.66 7.38
C ASN A 57 19.16 -11.89 8.18
N LYS A 58 18.55 -10.90 7.52
CA LYS A 58 17.50 -10.03 8.07
C LYS A 58 16.11 -10.51 7.60
N ASN A 59 15.07 -9.96 8.22
CA ASN A 59 13.68 -10.26 7.87
C ASN A 59 12.85 -8.98 7.76
N PHE A 60 13.37 -8.01 7.01
CA PHE A 60 12.66 -6.77 6.69
C PHE A 60 11.40 -7.08 5.88
N SER A 61 10.30 -6.42 6.24
CA SER A 61 9.04 -6.55 5.51
C SER A 61 9.08 -5.74 4.22
N VAL A 62 9.05 -6.42 3.07
CA VAL A 62 8.98 -5.80 1.74
C VAL A 62 7.90 -4.72 1.66
N ALA A 63 6.69 -5.03 2.14
CA ALA A 63 5.58 -4.07 2.12
C ALA A 63 5.88 -2.79 2.92
N LYS A 64 6.54 -2.92 4.08
CA LYS A 64 6.95 -1.76 4.89
C LYS A 64 8.05 -0.97 4.21
N SER A 65 9.05 -1.65 3.64
CA SER A 65 10.15 -1.01 2.91
C SER A 65 9.65 -0.18 1.74
N VAL A 66 8.73 -0.73 0.94
CA VAL A 66 8.08 0.01 -0.14
C VAL A 66 7.29 1.19 0.42
N GLN A 67 6.39 0.93 1.39
CA GLN A 67 5.52 1.96 1.96
C GLN A 67 6.29 3.16 2.51
N SER A 68 7.41 2.94 3.20
CA SER A 68 8.21 4.03 3.77
C SER A 68 8.94 4.86 2.72
N GLN A 69 9.15 4.32 1.52
CA GLN A 69 9.89 4.97 0.45
C GLN A 69 9.00 5.66 -0.60
N LEU A 70 7.75 5.21 -0.77
CA LEU A 70 6.79 5.82 -1.72
C LEU A 70 6.73 7.36 -1.68
N PRO A 71 6.70 8.03 -0.50
CA PRO A 71 6.58 9.48 -0.43
C PRO A 71 7.73 10.26 -1.08
N PHE A 72 8.86 9.61 -1.39
CA PHE A 72 10.02 10.27 -1.98
C PHE A 72 9.96 10.38 -3.51
N PHE A 73 9.13 9.58 -4.18
CA PHE A 73 9.11 9.52 -5.65
C PHE A 73 7.75 9.23 -6.29
N ALA A 74 6.72 8.89 -5.51
CA ALA A 74 5.44 8.44 -6.03
C ALA A 74 4.25 9.17 -5.39
N CYS A 75 3.22 9.39 -6.19
CA CYS A 75 1.92 9.83 -5.71
C CYS A 75 1.09 8.62 -5.24
N ASN A 76 0.51 8.69 -4.04
CA ASN A 76 -0.35 7.62 -3.51
C ASN A 76 -1.53 7.27 -4.45
N ASN A 77 -2.04 8.23 -5.22
CA ASN A 77 -3.13 7.99 -6.17
C ASN A 77 -2.73 7.05 -7.33
N VAL A 78 -1.44 6.95 -7.64
CA VAL A 78 -0.92 6.00 -8.66
C VAL A 78 -0.85 4.59 -8.08
N ILE A 79 -0.63 4.47 -6.77
CA ILE A 79 -0.44 3.19 -6.10
C ILE A 79 -1.76 2.55 -5.66
N TYR A 80 -2.74 3.38 -5.30
CA TYR A 80 -3.99 2.89 -4.72
C TYR A 80 -4.99 2.44 -5.78
N ASP A 81 -5.27 1.15 -5.79
CA ASP A 81 -6.39 0.60 -6.55
C ASP A 81 -7.74 1.08 -5.99
N LYS A 82 -8.51 1.77 -6.84
CA LYS A 82 -9.76 2.42 -6.45
C LYS A 82 -10.81 1.44 -5.93
N ASP A 83 -10.88 0.24 -6.50
CA ASP A 83 -11.91 -0.73 -6.12
C ASP A 83 -11.54 -1.45 -4.81
N CYS A 84 -10.26 -1.73 -4.60
CA CYS A 84 -9.75 -2.20 -3.31
C CYS A 84 -10.03 -1.19 -2.20
N GLN A 85 -9.78 0.11 -2.44
CA GLN A 85 -10.07 1.15 -1.46
C GLN A 85 -11.56 1.28 -1.16
N LYS A 86 -12.44 1.18 -2.17
CA LYS A 86 -13.90 1.14 -1.95
C LYS A 86 -14.31 -0.06 -1.09
N ASP A 87 -13.73 -1.23 -1.32
CA ASP A 87 -14.05 -2.42 -0.53
C ASP A 87 -13.60 -2.29 0.93
N ILE A 88 -12.41 -1.72 1.17
CA ILE A 88 -11.94 -1.38 2.52
C ILE A 88 -12.88 -0.38 3.19
N GLN A 89 -13.27 0.68 2.48
CA GLN A 89 -14.20 1.70 2.99
C GLN A 89 -15.57 1.11 3.32
N ARG A 90 -16.12 0.28 2.42
CA ARG A 90 -17.38 -0.43 2.67
C ARG A 90 -17.27 -1.30 3.91
N TYR A 91 -16.18 -2.04 4.07
CA TYR A 91 -15.97 -2.91 5.24
C TYR A 91 -15.95 -2.11 6.53
N ILE A 92 -15.14 -1.04 6.59
CA ILE A 92 -15.00 -0.18 7.78
C ILE A 92 -16.33 0.47 8.14
N TYR A 93 -17.05 1.02 7.15
CA TYR A 93 -18.36 1.64 7.38
C TYR A 93 -19.36 0.62 7.94
N CYS A 94 -19.45 -0.56 7.33
CA CYS A 94 -20.39 -1.60 7.78
C CYS A 94 -20.09 -2.08 9.21
N GLU A 95 -18.82 -2.32 9.55
CA GLU A 95 -18.41 -2.68 10.90
C GLU A 95 -18.71 -1.58 11.92
N ASN A 96 -18.42 -0.31 11.59
CA ASN A 96 -18.61 0.80 12.52
C ASN A 96 -20.09 1.07 12.83
N PHE A 97 -20.97 0.89 11.85
CA PHE A 97 -22.41 1.17 12.00
C PHE A 97 -23.24 -0.09 12.24
N GLY A 98 -22.62 -1.28 12.29
CA GLY A 98 -23.32 -2.55 12.50
C GLY A 98 -24.32 -2.90 11.39
N ILE A 99 -24.07 -2.43 10.17
CA ILE A 99 -24.94 -2.67 9.01
C ILE A 99 -24.33 -3.71 8.06
N GLN A 100 -25.17 -4.30 7.21
CA GLN A 100 -24.68 -5.21 6.19
C GLN A 100 -24.21 -4.47 4.93
N PRO A 101 -23.13 -4.95 4.28
CA PRO A 101 -22.57 -4.35 3.07
C PRO A 101 -23.44 -4.55 1.82
N TYR A 102 -24.22 -5.63 1.80
CA TYR A 102 -25.24 -5.92 0.81
C TYR A 102 -26.50 -6.42 1.52
N PRO A 103 -27.71 -6.25 0.95
CA PRO A 103 -28.94 -6.78 1.53
C PRO A 103 -28.91 -8.31 1.66
N GLY A 104 -29.63 -8.84 2.66
CA GLY A 104 -29.88 -10.27 2.81
C GLY A 104 -28.93 -11.00 3.78
N SER A 105 -29.06 -12.32 3.83
CA SER A 105 -28.27 -13.19 4.71
C SER A 105 -26.90 -13.51 4.11
N TYR A 106 -26.08 -14.28 4.84
CA TYR A 106 -24.75 -14.70 4.38
C TYR A 106 -24.75 -15.32 2.96
N GLY A 107 -25.76 -16.12 2.62
CA GLY A 107 -25.91 -16.74 1.30
C GLY A 107 -26.26 -15.77 0.17
N ASP A 108 -26.79 -14.58 0.50
CA ASP A 108 -27.16 -13.54 -0.47
C ASP A 108 -25.99 -12.59 -0.77
N GLN A 109 -24.93 -12.65 0.04
CA GLN A 109 -23.75 -11.81 -0.13
C GLN A 109 -22.92 -12.28 -1.33
N PRO A 110 -22.35 -11.37 -2.15
CA PRO A 110 -21.45 -11.76 -3.22
C PRO A 110 -20.24 -12.55 -2.68
N GLY A 111 -19.99 -13.75 -3.21
CA GLY A 111 -18.92 -14.62 -2.70
C GLY A 111 -17.53 -13.98 -2.70
N ARG A 112 -17.21 -13.18 -3.74
CA ARG A 112 -15.95 -12.39 -3.78
C ARG A 112 -15.86 -11.37 -2.65
N TRP A 113 -16.98 -10.75 -2.27
CA TRP A 113 -17.01 -9.81 -1.16
C TRP A 113 -16.74 -10.51 0.17
N VAL A 114 -17.35 -11.67 0.40
CA VAL A 114 -17.13 -12.47 1.62
C VAL A 114 -15.64 -12.81 1.79
N GLN A 115 -14.96 -13.20 0.71
CA GLN A 115 -13.52 -13.45 0.74
C GLN A 115 -12.72 -12.19 1.07
N LYS A 116 -13.03 -11.07 0.39
CA LYS A 116 -12.36 -9.78 0.64
C LYS A 116 -12.55 -9.29 2.07
N SER A 117 -13.75 -9.42 2.63
CA SER A 117 -14.05 -8.96 3.99
C SER A 117 -13.24 -9.71 5.04
N PHE A 118 -13.04 -11.03 4.88
CA PHE A 118 -12.16 -11.80 5.76
C PHE A 118 -10.70 -11.36 5.67
N ILE A 119 -10.20 -11.08 4.46
CA ILE A 119 -8.84 -10.56 4.26
C ILE A 119 -8.69 -9.21 4.96
N ILE A 120 -9.62 -8.28 4.72
CA ILE A 120 -9.61 -6.94 5.33
C ILE A 120 -9.64 -7.04 6.86
N LYS A 121 -10.56 -7.84 7.42
CA LYS A 121 -10.69 -8.09 8.86
C LYS A 121 -9.39 -8.57 9.48
N ARG A 122 -8.77 -9.58 8.87
CA ARG A 122 -7.50 -10.16 9.35
C ARG A 122 -6.38 -9.12 9.38
N ILE A 123 -6.26 -8.31 8.33
CA ILE A 123 -5.21 -7.28 8.25
C ILE A 123 -5.45 -6.17 9.28
N ILE A 124 -6.69 -5.68 9.44
CA ILE A 124 -7.02 -4.65 10.43
C ILE A 124 -6.70 -5.14 11.84
N ASN A 125 -7.07 -6.37 12.20
CA ASN A 125 -6.77 -6.93 13.53
C ASN A 125 -5.26 -7.01 13.78
N LYS A 126 -4.50 -7.48 12.80
CA LYS A 126 -3.03 -7.51 12.89
C LYS A 126 -2.40 -6.13 13.07
N ILE A 127 -2.99 -5.08 12.50
CA ILE A 127 -2.53 -3.70 12.69
C ILE A 127 -2.87 -3.22 14.11
N LYS A 128 -4.09 -3.49 14.60
CA LYS A 128 -4.52 -3.11 15.95
C LYS A 128 -3.67 -3.78 17.04
N GLU A 129 -3.39 -5.08 16.90
CA GLU A 129 -2.52 -5.83 17.80
C GLU A 129 -1.13 -5.19 17.93
N LYS A 130 -0.49 -4.90 16.80
CA LYS A 130 0.83 -4.24 16.77
C LYS A 130 0.82 -2.83 17.36
N ALA A 131 -0.24 -2.06 17.12
CA ALA A 131 -0.37 -0.73 17.72
C ALA A 131 -0.49 -0.82 19.25
N THR A 132 -1.14 -1.86 19.77
CA THR A 132 -1.30 -2.08 21.21
C THR A 132 -0.01 -2.57 21.88
N GLU A 133 0.79 -3.37 21.19
CA GLU A 133 2.13 -3.80 21.65
C GLU A 133 3.10 -2.63 21.79
N ASN A 134 3.11 -1.70 20.82
CA ASN A 134 4.00 -0.53 20.84
C ASN A 134 3.65 0.49 21.94
N VAL A 135 2.41 0.51 22.45
CA VAL A 135 1.98 1.40 23.55
C VAL A 135 2.36 0.81 24.92
N ARG A 136 2.61 -0.49 25.00
CA ARG A 136 2.97 -1.21 26.23
C ARG A 136 4.48 -1.41 26.42
N SER A 137 5.28 -0.96 25.45
CA SER A 137 6.75 -1.03 25.44
C SER A 137 7.33 0.34 25.75
#